data_AF-A0A7S2V114-F1
#
_entry.id   AF-A0A7S2V114-F1
#
_cell.length_a   1.000
_cell.length_b   1.000
_cell.length_c   1.000
_cell.angle_alpha   90.00
_cell.angle_beta   90.00
_cell.angle_gamma   90.00
#
_symmetry.space_group_name_H-M   'P 1'
#
loop_
_entity.id
_entity.type
_entity.pdbx_description
1 polymer ?
#
loop_
_entity_poly.entity_id
_entity_poly.type
_entity_poly.pdbx_seq_one_letter_code
_entity_poly.pdbx_strand_id
1 'polypeptide(L)'
;SLQHWRMKITQNVKENAERNKLLMEERNAIQTHFQALKGRMNKFREAQARRLGLLTQNAHRSKEKLQQRIEMANRILILCELGRKQETEQEKVLPFYATQHSEALDKESEAMYQNAQQAGGTASVASTKEGTAEAAESEEGSKAGDPSPTKAQIYSSTGKVIDHWNMLDNFHKKYNRVLLDKLAIEKERERLMKENGDLQDILKQYLDGISVNDDVMRTVNPLFVVNGRTNMTRSLPVRRRDDGVPVIDANHMVGTARVNTLQGL
;
A
#
# COMPACT_ATOMS: atom_id res chain seq x y z
N SER A 1 -115.27 4.01 18.66
CA SER A 1 -115.66 2.93 17.74
C SER A 1 -114.47 1.99 17.51
N LEU A 2 -114.73 0.73 17.14
CA LEU A 2 -113.70 -0.31 16.93
C LEU A 2 -112.67 0.06 15.83
N GLN A 3 -113.06 0.91 14.88
CA GLN A 3 -112.20 1.46 13.82
C GLN A 3 -111.07 2.35 14.36
N HIS A 4 -111.31 3.18 15.38
CA HIS A 4 -110.28 4.03 15.98
C HIS A 4 -109.14 3.20 16.59
N TRP A 5 -109.49 2.13 17.30
CA TRP A 5 -108.51 1.20 17.87
C TRP A 5 -107.74 0.43 16.80
N ARG A 6 -108.39 0.02 15.71
CA ARG A 6 -107.71 -0.58 14.55
C ARG A 6 -106.70 0.39 13.93
N MET A 7 -107.09 1.65 13.71
CA MET A 7 -106.19 2.69 13.18
C MET A 7 -104.99 2.91 14.10
N LYS A 8 -105.21 3.02 15.42
CA LYS A 8 -104.15 3.22 16.41
C LYS A 8 -103.18 2.03 16.48
N ILE A 9 -103.68 0.80 16.38
CA ILE A 9 -102.82 -0.40 16.30
C ILE A 9 -101.99 -0.37 15.03
N THR A 10 -102.58 -0.09 13.86
CA THR A 10 -101.83 -0.02 12.61
C THR A 10 -100.79 1.10 12.60
N GLN A 11 -101.11 2.25 13.22
CA GLN A 11 -100.17 3.35 13.38
C GLN A 11 -99.01 2.96 14.30
N ASN A 12 -99.29 2.36 15.47
CA ASN A 12 -98.23 1.92 16.38
C ASN A 12 -97.31 0.86 15.75
N VAL A 13 -97.86 -0.06 14.97
CA VAL A 13 -97.06 -1.05 14.21
C VAL A 13 -96.16 -0.35 13.18
N LYS A 14 -96.68 0.64 12.44
CA LYS A 14 -95.88 1.42 11.48
C LYS A 14 -94.76 2.19 12.19
N GLU A 15 -95.09 2.92 13.25
CA GLU A 15 -94.10 3.70 14.00
C GLU A 15 -93.04 2.79 14.65
N ASN A 16 -93.40 1.62 15.16
CA ASN A 16 -92.44 0.66 15.70
C ASN A 16 -91.55 0.06 14.61
N ALA A 17 -92.10 -0.23 13.43
CA ALA A 17 -91.33 -0.69 12.28
C ALA A 17 -90.33 0.38 11.81
N GLU A 18 -90.76 1.65 11.74
CA GLU A 18 -89.90 2.78 11.40
C GLU A 18 -88.80 3.01 12.45
N ARG A 19 -89.13 2.99 13.75
CA ARG A 19 -88.12 3.08 14.83
C ARG A 19 -87.10 1.95 14.76
N ASN A 20 -87.54 0.71 14.58
CA ASN A 20 -86.63 -0.43 14.44
C ASN A 20 -85.76 -0.32 13.18
N LYS A 21 -86.30 0.22 12.08
CA LYS A 21 -85.54 0.46 10.85
C LYS A 21 -84.43 1.48 11.09
N LEU A 22 -84.74 2.62 11.70
CA LEU A 22 -83.75 3.66 12.01
C LEU A 22 -82.66 3.14 12.96
N LEU A 23 -83.03 2.40 14.01
CA LEU A 23 -82.07 1.79 14.93
C LEU A 23 -81.15 0.77 14.22
N MET A 24 -81.68 0.00 13.27
CA MET A 24 -80.87 -0.91 12.45
C MET A 24 -79.91 -0.15 11.53
N GLU A 25 -80.35 0.95 10.93
CA GLU A 25 -79.50 1.81 10.09
C GLU A 25 -78.35 2.41 10.90
N GLU A 26 -78.62 2.97 12.09
CA GLU A 26 -77.60 3.50 13.00
C GLU A 26 -76.62 2.41 13.47
N ARG A 27 -77.14 1.25 13.88
CA ARG A 27 -76.32 0.10 14.29
C ARG A 27 -75.40 -0.35 13.16
N ASN A 28 -75.91 -0.43 11.93
CA ASN A 28 -75.12 -0.81 10.78
C ASN A 28 -74.09 0.27 10.41
N ALA A 29 -74.43 1.56 10.53
CA ALA A 29 -73.49 2.66 10.36
C ALA A 29 -72.33 2.57 11.37
N ILE A 30 -72.63 2.39 12.65
CA ILE A 30 -71.59 2.20 13.70
C ILE A 30 -70.74 0.97 13.41
N GLN A 31 -71.36 -0.14 12.98
CA GLN A 31 -70.63 -1.36 12.63
C GLN A 31 -69.65 -1.13 11.47
N THR A 32 -70.05 -0.41 10.42
CA THR A 32 -69.15 -0.07 9.30
C THR A 32 -68.02 0.85 9.74
N HIS A 33 -68.29 1.87 10.56
CA HIS A 33 -67.25 2.73 11.13
C HIS A 33 -66.25 1.95 11.99
N PHE A 34 -66.74 1.01 12.81
CA PHE A 34 -65.88 0.13 13.61
C PHE A 34 -65.00 -0.75 12.73
N GLN A 35 -65.56 -1.38 11.69
CA GLN A 35 -64.79 -2.19 10.75
C GLN A 35 -63.73 -1.36 10.02
N ALA A 36 -64.08 -0.14 9.57
CA ALA A 36 -63.16 0.77 8.93
C ALA A 36 -62.01 1.19 9.87
N LEU A 37 -62.32 1.54 11.12
CA LEU A 37 -61.31 1.88 12.12
C LEU A 37 -60.40 0.70 12.42
N LYS A 38 -60.95 -0.51 12.60
CA LYS A 38 -60.18 -1.73 12.82
C LYS A 38 -59.25 -2.02 11.64
N GLY A 39 -59.73 -1.84 10.41
CA GLY A 39 -58.91 -1.94 9.21
C GLY A 39 -57.76 -0.93 9.17
N ARG A 40 -58.03 0.35 9.49
CA ARG A 40 -56.99 1.40 9.59
C ARG A 40 -55.96 1.07 10.69
N MET A 41 -56.42 0.61 11.85
CA MET A 41 -55.55 0.24 12.97
C MET A 41 -54.63 -0.91 12.60
N ASN A 42 -55.15 -1.96 11.95
CA ASN A 42 -54.33 -3.09 11.50
C ASN A 42 -53.30 -2.67 10.45
N LYS A 43 -53.70 -1.89 9.44
CA LYS A 43 -52.78 -1.34 8.43
C LYS A 43 -51.66 -0.51 9.06
N PHE A 44 -51.98 0.32 10.04
CA PHE A 44 -50.97 1.10 10.77
C PHE A 44 -50.01 0.18 11.53
N ARG A 45 -50.52 -0.82 12.27
CA ARG A 45 -49.69 -1.79 13.00
C ARG A 45 -48.77 -2.57 12.07
N GLU A 46 -49.26 -3.04 10.93
CA GLU A 46 -48.47 -3.74 9.91
C GLU A 46 -47.39 -2.83 9.29
N ALA A 47 -47.72 -1.56 9.02
CA ALA A 47 -46.75 -0.59 8.50
C ALA A 47 -45.63 -0.30 9.51
N GLN A 48 -45.96 -0.13 10.79
CA GLN A 48 -44.96 0.07 11.84
C GLN A 48 -44.12 -1.18 12.07
N ALA A 49 -44.72 -2.37 12.06
CA ALA A 49 -43.99 -3.63 12.17
C ALA A 49 -42.97 -3.80 11.04
N ARG A 50 -43.39 -3.51 9.79
CA ARG A 50 -42.47 -3.51 8.63
C ARG A 50 -41.37 -2.47 8.78
N ARG A 51 -41.71 -1.23 9.17
CA ARG A 51 -40.72 -0.16 9.35
C ARG A 51 -39.69 -0.52 10.42
N LEU A 52 -40.13 -1.08 11.55
CA LEU A 52 -39.24 -1.52 12.62
C LEU A 52 -38.34 -2.67 12.14
N GLY A 53 -38.90 -3.66 11.43
CA GLY A 53 -38.12 -4.75 10.85
C GLY A 53 -37.01 -4.25 9.92
N LEU A 54 -37.34 -3.34 9.00
CA LEU A 54 -36.37 -2.73 8.09
C LEU A 54 -35.30 -1.90 8.83
N LEU A 55 -35.70 -1.09 9.81
CA LEU A 55 -34.76 -0.29 10.58
C LEU A 55 -33.78 -1.17 11.35
N THR A 56 -34.29 -2.19 12.03
CA THR A 56 -33.47 -3.15 12.79
C THR A 56 -32.52 -3.89 11.87
N GLN A 57 -32.99 -4.37 10.71
CA GLN A 57 -32.14 -5.04 9.73
C GLN A 57 -31.03 -4.12 9.20
N ASN A 58 -31.37 -2.87 8.85
CA ASN A 58 -30.40 -1.89 8.36
C ASN A 58 -29.38 -1.50 9.45
N ALA A 59 -29.81 -1.37 10.70
CA ALA A 59 -28.94 -1.11 11.84
C ALA A 59 -27.98 -2.28 12.07
N HIS A 60 -28.48 -3.52 12.06
CA HIS A 60 -27.63 -4.72 12.18
C HIS A 60 -26.61 -4.82 11.05
N ARG A 61 -27.03 -4.64 9.80
CA ARG A 61 -26.13 -4.65 8.64
C ARG A 61 -25.06 -3.56 8.71
N SER A 62 -25.42 -2.37 9.18
CA SER A 62 -24.47 -1.27 9.34
C SER A 62 -23.49 -1.55 10.47
N LYS A 63 -23.97 -2.10 11.60
CA LYS A 63 -23.13 -2.52 12.72
C LYS A 63 -22.13 -3.60 12.29
N GLU A 64 -22.57 -4.59 11.53
CA GLU A 64 -21.70 -5.66 11.02
C GLU A 64 -20.61 -5.11 10.09
N LYS A 65 -20.98 -4.23 9.14
CA LYS A 65 -19.99 -3.55 8.28
C LYS A 65 -18.95 -2.76 9.08
N LEU A 66 -19.38 -2.05 10.14
CA LEU A 66 -18.47 -1.31 11.01
C LEU A 66 -17.56 -2.26 11.81
N GLN A 67 -18.09 -3.38 12.30
CA GLN A 67 -17.29 -4.41 12.98
C GLN A 67 -16.23 -5.01 12.06
N GLN A 68 -16.57 -5.33 10.81
CA GLN A 68 -15.60 -5.81 9.80
C GLN A 68 -14.49 -4.77 9.54
N ARG A 69 -14.85 -3.48 9.44
CA ARG A 69 -13.86 -2.39 9.29
C ARG A 69 -12.95 -2.27 10.52
N ILE A 70 -13.49 -2.41 11.72
CA ILE A 70 -12.70 -2.40 12.97
C ILE A 70 -11.73 -3.58 12.99
N GLU A 71 -12.17 -4.78 12.62
CA GLU A 71 -11.32 -5.96 12.56
C GLU A 71 -10.18 -5.78 11.54
N MET A 72 -10.49 -5.27 10.35
CA MET A 72 -9.48 -4.96 9.34
C MET A 72 -8.47 -3.91 9.83
N ALA A 73 -8.94 -2.84 10.49
CA ALA A 73 -8.07 -1.81 11.07
C ALA A 73 -7.16 -2.39 12.16
N ASN A 74 -7.69 -3.23 13.06
CA ASN A 74 -6.92 -3.89 14.10
C ASN A 74 -5.85 -4.81 13.49
N ARG A 75 -6.18 -5.55 12.44
CA ARG A 75 -5.20 -6.38 11.72
C ARG A 75 -4.08 -5.54 11.12
N ILE A 76 -4.40 -4.40 10.52
CA ILE A 76 -3.39 -3.47 9.99
C ILE A 76 -2.49 -2.96 11.11
N LEU A 77 -3.05 -2.54 12.26
CA LEU A 77 -2.27 -2.07 13.41
C LEU A 77 -1.33 -3.14 13.95
N ILE A 78 -1.80 -4.38 14.11
CA ILE A 78 -0.97 -5.51 14.58
C ILE A 78 0.18 -5.79 13.62
N LEU A 79 -0.08 -5.76 12.30
CA LEU A 79 0.97 -5.95 11.30
C LEU A 79 1.97 -4.79 11.31
N CYS A 80 1.52 -3.55 11.49
CA CYS A 80 2.38 -2.39 11.64
C CYS A 80 3.27 -2.49 12.90
N GLU A 81 2.72 -2.93 14.03
CA GLU A 81 3.50 -3.15 15.26
C GLU A 81 4.52 -4.26 15.09
N LEU A 82 4.16 -5.36 14.41
CA LEU A 82 5.09 -6.44 14.10
C LEU A 82 6.21 -5.97 13.16
N GLY A 83 5.88 -5.19 12.12
CA GLY A 83 6.86 -4.57 11.23
C GLY A 83 7.80 -3.64 11.98
N ARG A 84 7.25 -2.78 12.86
CA ARG A 84 8.04 -1.84 13.68
C ARG A 84 9.03 -2.52 14.60
N LYS A 85 8.79 -3.77 15.04
CA LYS A 85 9.77 -4.55 15.81
C LYS A 85 11.02 -4.91 15.01
N GLN A 86 10.90 -5.05 13.69
CA GLN A 86 12.01 -5.39 12.79
C GLN A 86 12.72 -4.15 12.20
N GLU A 87 12.21 -2.96 12.48
CA GLU A 87 12.83 -1.70 12.05
C GLU A 87 14.02 -1.33 12.93
N THR A 88 14.98 -0.64 12.31
CA THR A 88 16.13 -0.08 13.04
C THR A 88 15.70 1.10 13.92
N GLU A 89 16.47 1.42 14.97
CA GLU A 89 16.17 2.59 15.82
C GLU A 89 16.15 3.90 15.03
N GLN A 90 17.00 4.02 13.99
CA GLN A 90 16.98 5.19 13.10
C GLN A 90 15.63 5.36 12.40
N GLU A 91 15.05 4.27 11.88
CA GLU A 91 13.75 4.27 11.20
C GLU A 91 12.58 4.46 12.14
N LYS A 92 12.69 3.99 13.39
CA LYS A 92 11.67 4.23 14.41
C LYS A 92 11.58 5.70 14.82
N VAL A 93 12.72 6.40 14.83
CA VAL A 93 12.80 7.82 15.21
C VAL A 93 12.54 8.75 14.02
N LEU A 94 13.03 8.38 12.82
CA LEU A 94 12.82 9.12 11.58
C LEU A 94 12.23 8.21 10.49
N PRO A 95 10.91 7.90 10.54
CA PRO A 95 10.28 6.98 9.58
C PRO A 95 10.26 7.51 8.14
N PHE A 96 10.29 8.84 7.99
CA PHE A 96 10.24 9.52 6.71
C PHE A 96 11.51 10.36 6.55
N TYR A 97 12.33 9.98 5.57
CA TYR A 97 13.56 10.70 5.27
C TYR A 97 13.22 11.99 4.53
N ALA A 98 13.35 13.11 5.22
CA ALA A 98 13.52 14.42 4.58
C ALA A 98 14.99 14.54 4.14
N THR A 99 15.41 13.79 3.12
CA THR A 99 16.66 14.13 2.46
C THR A 99 16.48 15.54 1.87
N GLN A 100 17.48 16.42 1.94
CA GLN A 100 17.41 17.78 1.35
C GLN A 100 17.05 17.77 -0.15
N HIS A 101 17.16 16.62 -0.82
CA HIS A 101 16.71 16.38 -2.18
C HIS A 101 15.28 15.85 -2.33
N SER A 102 14.64 15.28 -1.30
CA SER A 102 13.25 14.80 -1.42
C SER A 102 12.31 15.95 -1.70
N GLU A 103 12.38 17.05 -0.94
CA GLU A 103 11.47 18.19 -1.17
C GLU A 103 11.70 18.87 -2.53
N ALA A 104 12.93 18.86 -3.02
CA ALA A 104 13.28 19.40 -4.34
C ALA A 104 12.75 18.48 -5.46
N LEU A 105 12.96 17.17 -5.34
CA LEU A 105 12.47 16.17 -6.29
C LEU A 105 10.94 16.06 -6.28
N ASP A 106 10.32 16.16 -5.11
CA ASP A 106 8.86 16.17 -4.95
C ASP A 106 8.30 17.42 -5.69
N LYS A 107 8.87 18.62 -5.46
CA LYS A 107 8.50 19.85 -6.19
C LYS A 107 8.76 19.77 -7.70
N GLU A 108 9.86 19.16 -8.10
CA GLU A 108 10.24 19.00 -9.52
C GLU A 108 9.32 18.00 -10.23
N SER A 109 8.96 16.90 -9.55
CA SER A 109 7.98 15.94 -10.04
C SER A 109 6.58 16.56 -10.17
N GLU A 110 6.13 17.32 -9.16
CA GLU A 110 4.86 18.05 -9.20
C GLU A 110 4.82 19.05 -10.37
N ALA A 111 5.92 19.78 -10.61
CA ALA A 111 6.04 20.69 -11.75
C ALA A 111 6.01 19.93 -13.10
N MET A 112 6.66 18.76 -13.18
CA MET A 112 6.64 17.92 -14.37
C MET A 112 5.25 17.37 -14.67
N TYR A 113 4.50 16.92 -13.65
CA TYR A 113 3.11 16.49 -13.80
C TYR A 113 2.19 17.63 -14.25
N GLN A 114 2.36 18.83 -13.70
CA GLN A 114 1.57 19.99 -14.12
C GLN A 114 1.86 20.40 -15.57
N ASN A 115 3.13 20.35 -15.98
CA ASN A 115 3.52 20.61 -17.36
C ASN A 115 2.95 19.56 -18.34
N ALA A 116 2.92 18.29 -17.94
CA ALA A 116 2.31 17.21 -18.74
C ALA A 116 0.78 17.38 -18.89
N GLN A 117 0.08 17.81 -17.83
CA GLN A 117 -1.35 18.08 -17.88
C GLN A 117 -1.70 19.29 -18.76
N GLN A 118 -0.85 20.32 -18.79
CA GLN A 118 -1.05 21.49 -19.67
C GLN A 118 -0.74 21.16 -21.14
N ALA A 119 0.21 20.28 -21.42
CA ALA A 119 0.53 19.83 -22.78
C ALA A 119 -0.57 18.96 -23.42
N GLY A 120 -1.36 18.22 -22.62
CA GLY A 120 -2.48 17.40 -23.10
C GLY A 120 -3.75 18.16 -23.50
N GLY A 121 -3.79 19.49 -23.35
CA GLY A 121 -4.99 20.31 -23.56
C GLY A 121 -5.25 20.81 -24.99
N THR A 122 -4.46 20.39 -25.99
CA THR A 122 -4.57 20.90 -27.38
C THR A 122 -4.74 19.79 -28.43
N ALA A 123 -5.73 18.92 -28.26
CA ALA A 123 -6.16 18.02 -29.33
C ALA A 123 -7.67 17.72 -29.25
N SER A 124 -8.50 18.74 -29.46
CA SER A 124 -9.89 18.55 -29.84
C SER A 124 -9.96 18.18 -31.32
N VAL A 125 -10.12 16.90 -31.66
CA VAL A 125 -10.65 16.47 -32.96
C VAL A 125 -11.79 15.48 -32.72
N ALA A 126 -12.90 15.79 -33.36
CA ALA A 126 -14.21 15.20 -33.23
C ALA A 126 -14.28 13.69 -33.51
N SER A 127 -15.08 12.98 -32.72
CA SER A 127 -15.81 11.81 -33.22
C SER A 127 -17.18 11.71 -32.54
N THR A 128 -18.11 11.26 -33.35
CA THR A 128 -19.55 11.50 -33.33
C THR A 128 -20.28 10.59 -32.34
N LYS A 129 -21.35 11.13 -31.75
CA LYS A 129 -22.34 10.43 -30.93
C LYS A 129 -23.05 9.33 -31.73
N GLU A 130 -23.12 8.12 -31.19
CA GLU A 130 -24.34 7.30 -31.19
C GLU A 130 -24.23 6.27 -30.04
N GLY A 131 -25.30 6.13 -29.27
CA GLY A 131 -25.27 5.56 -27.93
C GLY A 131 -25.71 4.11 -27.83
N THR A 132 -25.28 3.47 -26.75
CA THR A 132 -26.00 2.42 -26.03
C THR A 132 -25.60 2.50 -24.56
N ALA A 133 -26.58 2.72 -23.70
CA ALA A 133 -26.43 2.91 -22.27
C ALA A 133 -26.29 1.54 -21.57
N GLU A 134 -25.10 1.24 -21.06
CA GLU A 134 -24.91 0.31 -19.95
C GLU A 134 -23.96 0.94 -18.93
N ALA A 135 -24.38 0.87 -17.67
CA ALA A 135 -23.77 1.55 -16.54
C ALA A 135 -22.37 1.01 -16.25
N ALA A 136 -21.36 1.75 -16.69
CA ALA A 136 -19.99 1.63 -16.23
C ALA A 136 -19.68 2.86 -15.37
N GLU A 137 -19.27 2.63 -14.13
CA GLU A 137 -18.83 3.64 -13.18
C GLU A 137 -17.64 4.41 -13.77
N SER A 138 -17.91 5.60 -14.28
CA SER A 138 -16.90 6.53 -14.75
C SER A 138 -16.33 7.32 -13.57
N GLU A 139 -15.12 6.92 -13.19
CA GLU A 139 -14.00 7.74 -12.68
C GLU A 139 -13.91 9.15 -13.27
N GLU A 140 -14.86 10.05 -13.05
CA GLU A 140 -14.76 11.45 -13.49
C GLU A 140 -13.87 12.24 -12.54
N GLY A 141 -12.68 12.60 -13.04
CA GLY A 141 -11.82 13.62 -12.46
C GLY A 141 -12.55 14.96 -12.39
N SER A 142 -13.11 15.27 -11.24
CA SER A 142 -13.74 16.56 -10.94
C SER A 142 -12.86 17.40 -10.02
N LYS A 143 -12.53 18.60 -10.53
CA LYS A 143 -11.86 19.73 -9.85
C LYS A 143 -12.37 19.92 -8.41
N ALA A 144 -11.45 20.32 -7.53
CA ALA A 144 -11.62 20.75 -6.14
C ALA A 144 -13.04 21.24 -5.79
N GLY A 145 -13.91 20.28 -5.46
CA GLY A 145 -15.19 20.54 -4.82
C GLY A 145 -14.96 20.63 -3.31
N ASP A 146 -15.63 21.60 -2.68
CA ASP A 146 -15.57 21.79 -1.23
C ASP A 146 -15.74 20.45 -0.49
N PRO A 147 -14.90 20.18 0.52
CA PRO A 147 -14.85 18.87 1.15
C PRO A 147 -16.15 18.58 1.90
N SER A 148 -16.88 17.56 1.44
CA SER A 148 -18.04 17.04 2.16
C SER A 148 -17.62 16.62 3.57
N PRO A 149 -18.23 17.17 4.64
CA PRO A 149 -17.80 16.98 6.02
C PRO A 149 -17.94 15.53 6.52
N THR A 150 -18.56 14.65 5.73
CA THR A 150 -18.84 13.25 6.08
C THR A 150 -17.78 12.26 5.58
N LYS A 151 -16.83 12.68 4.74
CA LYS A 151 -15.75 11.80 4.24
C LYS A 151 -14.45 12.13 4.95
N ALA A 152 -13.80 11.12 5.52
CA ALA A 152 -12.47 11.28 6.09
C ALA A 152 -11.50 11.69 4.98
N GLN A 153 -10.83 12.82 5.17
CA GLN A 153 -9.81 13.35 4.26
C GLN A 153 -8.46 13.36 4.98
N ILE A 154 -7.40 13.17 4.21
CA ILE A 154 -6.03 13.22 4.72
C ILE A 154 -5.44 14.54 4.27
N TYR A 155 -4.83 15.22 5.23
CA TYR A 155 -4.22 16.52 5.01
C TYR A 155 -2.70 16.39 5.05
N SER A 156 -2.03 17.11 4.17
CA SER A 156 -0.58 17.31 4.22
C SER A 156 -0.21 18.13 5.47
N SER A 157 1.07 18.09 5.84
CA SER A 157 1.66 19.01 6.83
C SER A 157 1.38 20.49 6.50
N THR A 158 1.15 20.80 5.22
CA THR A 158 0.78 22.14 4.72
C THR A 158 -0.73 22.45 4.75
N GLY A 159 -1.56 21.54 5.28
CA GLY A 159 -3.01 21.70 5.38
C GLY A 159 -3.78 21.48 4.07
N LYS A 160 -3.12 21.09 2.98
CA LYS A 160 -3.77 20.74 1.71
C LYS A 160 -4.34 19.31 1.75
N VAL A 161 -5.51 19.11 1.14
CA VAL A 161 -6.09 17.77 0.96
C VAL A 161 -5.19 16.96 0.02
N ILE A 162 -4.76 15.79 0.48
CA ILE A 162 -3.96 14.85 -0.32
C ILE A 162 -4.90 14.04 -1.20
N ASP A 163 -4.56 13.92 -2.48
CA ASP A 163 -5.29 13.08 -3.42
C ASP A 163 -5.22 11.58 -3.02
N HIS A 164 -6.22 10.80 -3.43
CA HIS A 164 -6.30 9.39 -3.05
C HIS A 164 -5.09 8.59 -3.54
N TRP A 165 -4.56 8.91 -4.72
CA TRP A 165 -3.40 8.24 -5.31
C TRP A 165 -2.09 8.50 -4.54
N ASN A 166 -1.95 9.68 -3.94
CA ASN A 166 -0.73 10.09 -3.23
C ASN A 166 -0.77 9.74 -1.73
N MET A 167 -1.81 9.02 -1.28
CA MET A 167 -2.05 8.73 0.14
C MET A 167 -0.97 7.82 0.76
N LEU A 168 -0.30 6.99 -0.05
CA LEU A 168 0.69 5.99 0.38
C LEU A 168 2.13 6.35 0.01
N ASP A 169 2.41 7.53 -0.53
CA ASP A 169 3.76 7.88 -1.01
C ASP A 169 4.84 7.72 0.05
N ASN A 170 4.55 8.17 1.27
CA ASN A 170 5.46 8.02 2.42
C ASN A 170 5.67 6.56 2.83
N PHE A 171 4.65 5.72 2.69
CA PHE A 171 4.76 4.28 2.92
C PHE A 171 5.69 3.64 1.86
N HIS A 172 5.52 4.00 0.59
CA HIS A 172 6.37 3.51 -0.49
C HIS A 172 7.82 4.00 -0.36
N LYS A 173 8.05 5.26 0.05
CA LYS A 173 9.39 5.78 0.34
C LYS A 173 10.09 4.93 1.41
N LYS A 174 9.40 4.63 2.52
CA LYS A 174 9.92 3.77 3.59
C LYS A 174 10.20 2.35 3.10
N TYR A 175 9.26 1.76 2.37
CA TYR A 175 9.40 0.41 1.81
C TYR A 175 10.59 0.29 0.86
N ASN A 176 10.73 1.23 -0.09
CA ASN A 176 11.82 1.24 -1.06
C ASN A 176 13.18 1.38 -0.39
N ARG A 177 13.28 2.17 0.68
CA ARG A 177 14.51 2.29 1.45
C ARG A 177 14.94 0.97 2.09
N VAL A 178 14.03 0.32 2.81
CA VAL A 178 14.31 -1.00 3.43
C VAL A 178 14.65 -2.04 2.36
N LEU A 179 14.03 -1.96 1.19
CA LEU A 179 14.36 -2.84 0.06
C LEU A 179 15.79 -2.62 -0.45
N LEU A 180 16.23 -1.36 -0.58
CA LEU A 180 17.61 -1.05 -0.98
C LEU A 180 18.61 -1.55 0.07
N ASP A 181 18.33 -1.36 1.35
CA ASP A 181 19.18 -1.83 2.44
C ASP A 181 19.27 -3.36 2.44
N LYS A 182 18.15 -4.06 2.21
CA LYS A 182 18.15 -5.52 2.05
C LYS A 182 19.04 -5.98 0.91
N LEU A 183 18.93 -5.36 -0.26
CA LEU A 183 19.74 -5.72 -1.44
C LEU A 183 21.24 -5.45 -1.20
N ALA A 184 21.57 -4.36 -0.49
CA ALA A 184 22.95 -4.06 -0.12
C ALA A 184 23.54 -5.14 0.80
N ILE A 185 22.79 -5.59 1.82
CA ILE A 185 23.19 -6.67 2.72
C ILE A 185 23.36 -7.99 1.97
N GLU A 186 22.44 -8.33 1.06
CA GLU A 186 22.54 -9.56 0.26
C GLU A 186 23.82 -9.58 -0.59
N LYS A 187 24.18 -8.44 -1.20
CA LYS A 187 25.40 -8.30 -2.00
C LYS A 187 26.67 -8.43 -1.16
N GLU A 188 26.73 -7.79 0.00
CA GLU A 188 27.89 -7.92 0.91
C GLU A 188 28.01 -9.35 1.44
N ARG A 189 26.89 -10.02 1.75
CA ARG A 189 26.90 -11.44 2.14
C ARG A 189 27.50 -12.31 1.04
N GLU A 190 27.10 -12.10 -0.21
CA GLU A 190 27.64 -12.85 -1.36
C GLU A 190 29.14 -12.61 -1.53
N ARG A 191 29.59 -11.35 -1.39
CA ARG A 191 31.01 -11.00 -1.43
C ARG A 191 31.80 -11.71 -0.32
N LEU A 192 31.33 -11.63 0.92
CA LEU A 192 31.97 -12.29 2.06
C LEU A 192 31.99 -13.82 1.91
N MET A 193 30.95 -14.42 1.32
CA MET A 193 30.95 -15.85 1.01
C MET A 193 32.02 -16.24 -0.01
N LYS A 194 32.22 -15.42 -1.05
CA LYS A 194 33.29 -15.63 -2.04
C LYS A 194 34.67 -15.50 -1.40
N GLU A 195 34.91 -14.42 -0.66
CA GLU A 195 36.17 -14.21 0.04
C GLU A 195 36.46 -15.35 1.04
N ASN A 196 35.47 -15.84 1.77
CA ASN A 196 35.63 -16.97 2.68
C ASN A 196 35.91 -18.29 1.93
N GLY A 197 35.28 -18.51 0.78
CA GLY A 197 35.59 -19.63 -0.11
C GLY A 197 37.04 -19.57 -0.58
N ASP A 198 37.48 -18.42 -1.09
CA ASP A 198 38.85 -18.19 -1.54
C ASP A 198 39.86 -18.41 -0.40
N LEU A 199 39.56 -17.94 0.80
CA LEU A 199 40.42 -18.14 1.98
C LEU A 199 40.50 -19.61 2.39
N GLN A 200 39.38 -20.35 2.32
CA GLN A 200 39.38 -21.79 2.58
C GLN A 200 40.19 -22.55 1.52
N ASP A 201 40.10 -22.15 0.26
CA ASP A 201 40.87 -22.74 -0.84
C ASP A 201 42.36 -22.46 -0.69
N ILE A 202 42.74 -21.23 -0.36
CA ILE A 202 44.13 -20.85 -0.06
C ILE A 202 44.64 -21.66 1.14
N LEU A 203 43.86 -21.75 2.23
CA LEU A 203 44.25 -22.51 3.41
C LEU A 203 44.43 -23.99 3.10
N LYS A 204 43.51 -24.57 2.32
CA LYS A 204 43.61 -25.95 1.83
C LYS A 204 44.90 -26.14 1.03
N GLN A 205 45.19 -25.24 0.09
CA GLN A 205 46.43 -25.26 -0.68
C GLN A 205 47.69 -25.16 0.21
N TYR A 206 47.67 -24.32 1.27
CA TYR A 206 48.77 -24.22 2.22
C TYR A 206 48.96 -25.52 3.01
N LEU A 207 47.88 -26.15 3.49
CA LEU A 207 47.93 -27.42 4.21
C LEU A 207 48.42 -28.57 3.31
N ASP A 208 47.96 -28.60 2.07
CA ASP A 208 48.40 -29.55 1.03
C ASP A 208 49.88 -29.32 0.63
N GLY A 209 50.37 -28.09 0.72
CA GLY A 209 51.78 -27.77 0.47
C GLY A 209 52.74 -28.17 1.60
N ILE A 210 52.25 -28.26 2.84
CA ILE A 210 53.05 -28.60 4.04
C ILE A 210 52.94 -30.09 4.39
N SER A 211 51.76 -30.68 4.20
CA SER A 211 51.50 -32.08 4.49
C SER A 211 51.52 -32.93 3.22
N VAL A 212 52.12 -34.12 3.28
CA VAL A 212 52.11 -35.06 2.17
C VAL A 212 50.84 -35.90 2.27
N ASN A 213 49.82 -35.53 1.50
CA ASN A 213 48.53 -36.23 1.45
C ASN A 213 48.37 -36.99 0.12
N ASP A 214 47.56 -38.07 0.08
CA ASP A 214 47.41 -38.90 -1.13
C ASP A 214 46.83 -38.09 -2.32
N ASP A 215 45.93 -37.16 -2.04
CA ASP A 215 45.36 -36.24 -3.05
C ASP A 215 46.41 -35.30 -3.66
N VAL A 216 47.40 -34.89 -2.87
CA VAL A 216 48.52 -34.05 -3.32
C VAL A 216 49.50 -34.85 -4.19
N MET A 217 49.61 -36.16 -3.96
CA MET A 217 50.47 -37.05 -4.74
C MET A 217 49.86 -37.46 -6.08
N ARG A 218 48.52 -37.42 -6.20
CA ARG A 218 47.77 -37.67 -7.44
C ARG A 218 47.72 -36.46 -8.36
N THR A 219 47.83 -35.26 -7.80
CA THR A 219 47.80 -33.99 -8.54
C THR A 219 49.21 -33.51 -8.87
N VAL A 220 49.33 -32.57 -9.81
CA VAL A 220 50.64 -32.04 -10.21
C VAL A 220 51.25 -31.26 -9.05
N ASN A 221 52.30 -31.82 -8.45
CA ASN A 221 52.91 -31.31 -7.24
C ASN A 221 54.42 -31.04 -7.42
N PRO A 222 55.02 -30.16 -6.61
CA PRO A 222 56.46 -29.89 -6.67
C PRO A 222 57.31 -31.01 -6.01
N LEU A 223 56.68 -31.97 -5.34
CA LEU A 223 57.35 -33.08 -4.64
C LEU A 223 57.86 -34.17 -5.59
N PHE A 224 57.22 -34.33 -6.76
CA PHE A 224 57.65 -35.27 -7.80
C PHE A 224 58.20 -34.55 -9.03
N VAL A 225 59.50 -34.73 -9.25
CA VAL A 225 60.21 -34.20 -10.43
C VAL A 225 60.28 -35.30 -11.49
N VAL A 226 59.49 -35.17 -12.54
CA VAL A 226 59.55 -36.06 -13.70
C VAL A 226 60.34 -35.36 -14.81
N ASN A 227 61.36 -36.01 -15.37
CA ASN A 227 62.20 -35.48 -16.46
C ASN A 227 62.93 -34.16 -16.13
N GLY A 228 63.44 -34.02 -14.90
CA GLY A 228 64.30 -32.89 -14.50
C GLY A 228 63.61 -31.52 -14.41
N ARG A 229 62.28 -31.47 -14.56
CA ARG A 229 61.48 -30.24 -14.44
C ARG A 229 60.67 -30.28 -13.15
N THR A 230 60.97 -29.38 -12.22
CA THR A 230 60.10 -29.12 -11.07
C THR A 230 58.86 -28.38 -11.59
N ASN A 231 57.66 -28.91 -11.33
CA ASN A 231 56.41 -28.28 -11.73
C ASN A 231 56.06 -27.10 -10.79
N MET A 232 56.96 -26.13 -10.65
CA MET A 232 56.68 -24.87 -9.96
C MET A 232 55.89 -23.95 -10.90
N THR A 233 54.56 -24.05 -10.86
CA THR A 233 53.67 -23.25 -11.73
C THR A 233 53.48 -21.81 -11.24
N ARG A 234 54.12 -21.38 -10.15
CA ARG A 234 54.02 -19.99 -9.67
C ARG A 234 55.39 -19.40 -9.35
N SER A 235 55.79 -18.41 -10.15
CA SER A 235 56.80 -17.42 -9.74
C SER A 235 56.34 -16.80 -8.43
N LEU A 236 57.20 -16.81 -7.41
CA LEU A 236 57.00 -16.04 -6.17
C LEU A 236 56.69 -14.57 -6.52
N PRO A 237 55.82 -13.88 -5.77
CA PRO A 237 55.39 -12.51 -6.08
C PRO A 237 56.53 -11.49 -5.96
N VAL A 238 57.62 -11.82 -5.27
CA VAL A 238 58.81 -10.98 -5.21
C VAL A 238 59.86 -11.59 -6.14
N ARG A 239 59.82 -11.18 -7.41
CA ARG A 239 61.03 -11.20 -8.23
C ARG A 239 62.02 -10.23 -7.56
N ARG A 240 63.17 -10.73 -7.09
CA ARG A 240 64.35 -9.86 -6.99
C ARG A 240 64.57 -9.38 -8.43
N ARG A 241 64.38 -8.08 -8.65
CA ARG A 241 64.69 -7.46 -9.92
C ARG A 241 66.19 -7.58 -10.11
N ASP A 242 66.62 -8.55 -10.91
CA ASP A 242 67.86 -8.44 -11.68
C ASP A 242 67.59 -7.58 -12.92
N ASP A 243 66.92 -6.44 -12.72
CA ASP A 243 66.83 -5.39 -13.73
C ASP A 243 68.14 -4.60 -13.60
N GLY A 244 68.86 -4.54 -14.72
CA GLY A 244 70.25 -4.09 -14.80
C GLY A 244 70.58 -2.84 -13.99
N VAL A 245 71.84 -2.80 -13.56
CA VAL A 245 72.49 -1.68 -12.89
C VAL A 245 71.94 -0.34 -13.43
N PRO A 246 71.32 0.51 -12.58
CA PRO A 246 70.81 1.79 -13.05
C PRO A 246 71.98 2.67 -13.47
N VAL A 247 72.14 2.86 -14.78
CA VAL A 247 73.10 3.82 -15.36
C VAL A 247 72.40 5.17 -15.41
N ILE A 248 72.90 6.11 -14.60
CA ILE A 248 72.49 7.51 -14.64
C ILE A 248 73.35 8.21 -15.68
N ASP A 249 72.72 8.79 -16.69
CA ASP A 249 73.41 9.55 -17.74
C ASP A 249 74.03 10.84 -17.14
N ALA A 250 75.29 11.12 -17.49
CA ALA A 250 76.06 12.22 -16.91
C ALA A 250 75.40 13.59 -17.17
N ASN A 251 74.68 13.74 -18.29
CA ASN A 251 73.92 14.95 -18.60
C ASN A 251 72.78 15.22 -17.63
N HIS A 252 72.23 14.17 -16.99
CA HIS A 252 71.16 14.30 -16.00
C HIS A 252 71.67 14.86 -14.64
N MET A 253 72.96 14.70 -14.35
CA MET A 253 73.59 15.26 -13.14
C MET A 253 73.92 16.76 -13.28
N VAL A 254 74.19 17.24 -14.50
CA VAL A 254 74.47 18.67 -14.75
C VAL A 254 73.21 19.52 -14.63
N GLY A 255 72.06 19.03 -15.11
CA GLY A 255 70.78 19.75 -15.01
C GLY A 255 70.19 19.85 -13.60
N THR A 256 70.68 19.03 -12.65
CA THR A 256 70.17 19.01 -11.26
C THR A 256 71.05 19.74 -10.26
N ALA A 257 72.13 20.41 -10.71
CA ALA A 257 73.00 21.26 -9.89
C ALA A 257 73.51 20.62 -8.59
N ARG A 258 73.69 19.29 -8.57
CA ARG A 258 74.18 18.53 -7.40
C ARG A 258 75.69 18.30 -7.39
N VAL A 259 76.43 18.92 -8.31
CA VAL A 259 77.90 18.82 -8.35
C VAL A 259 78.48 20.03 -7.63
N ASN A 260 78.96 19.84 -6.40
CA ASN A 260 79.72 20.84 -5.66
C ASN A 260 81.02 21.17 -6.43
N THR A 261 81.08 22.33 -7.06
CA THR A 261 82.35 22.94 -7.47
C THR A 261 83.00 23.57 -6.25
N LEU A 262 83.87 22.82 -5.58
CA LEU A 262 84.92 23.40 -4.74
C LEU A 262 85.93 24.07 -5.68
N GLN A 263 85.83 25.38 -5.85
CA GLN A 263 86.93 26.20 -6.34
C GLN A 263 87.54 26.93 -5.14
N GLY A 264 88.70 26.44 -4.72
CA GLY A 264 89.62 27.18 -3.87
C GLY A 264 90.55 28.05 -4.73
N LEU A 265 91.05 29.09 -4.06
CA LEU A 265 91.92 30.21 -4.48
C LEU A 265 91.20 31.40 -5.11
#